data_AF-A0A088SK72-F1
#
_entry.id   AF-A0A088SK72-F1
#
_cell.length_a   1.000
_cell.length_b   1.000
_cell.length_c   1.000
_cell.angle_alpha   90.00
_cell.angle_beta   90.00
_cell.angle_gamma   90.00
#
_symmetry.space_group_name_H-M   'P 1'
#
loop_
_entity.id
_entity.type
_entity.pdbx_description
1 polymer ?
#
loop_
_entity_poly.entity_id
_entity_poly.type
_entity_poly.pdbx_seq_one_letter_code
_entity_poly.pdbx_strand_id
1 'polypeptide(L)' 'MFRRSLMALNWRDHGISYVKYLNVATEALHMATKDKVRARYSRYSSPNYISVKNDGTGVMEEVKKVPTFTKDY' A
#
# COMPACT_ATOMS: atom_id res chain seq x y z
N MET A 1 33.43 10.87 -6.14
CA MET A 1 31.98 11.18 -6.19
C MET A 1 31.38 10.23 -7.22
N PHE A 2 30.44 9.31 -7.01
CA PHE A 2 29.38 9.09 -6.03
C PHE A 2 29.32 7.56 -5.81
N ARG A 3 29.85 7.04 -4.69
CA ARG A 3 29.41 5.72 -4.19
C ARG A 3 28.09 5.97 -3.45
N ARG A 4 27.02 6.19 -4.21
CA ARG A 4 25.65 6.20 -3.66
C ARG A 4 25.41 4.79 -3.14
N SER A 5 25.51 4.67 -1.82
CA SER A 5 25.18 3.50 -1.04
C SER A 5 23.91 2.81 -1.56
N LEU A 6 24.06 1.62 -2.15
CA LEU A 6 22.94 0.74 -2.51
C LEU A 6 22.14 0.28 -1.27
N MET A 7 22.62 0.56 -0.05
CA MET A 7 21.92 0.22 1.19
C MET A 7 20.61 1.02 1.34
N ALA A 8 20.50 2.20 0.72
CA ALA A 8 19.28 3.03 0.75
C ALA A 8 18.17 2.53 -0.21
N LEU A 9 18.39 1.45 -0.96
CA LEU A 9 17.40 0.88 -1.89
C LEU A 9 16.67 -0.34 -1.31
N ASN A 10 17.02 -0.79 -0.10
CA ASN A 10 16.40 -1.96 0.49
C ASN A 10 15.18 -1.57 1.33
N TRP A 11 13.99 -1.69 0.75
CA TRP A 11 12.71 -1.40 1.41
C TRP A 11 12.51 -2.16 2.73
N ARG A 12 13.14 -3.33 2.90
CA ARG A 12 13.05 -4.12 4.15
C ARG A 12 13.64 -3.37 5.35
N ASP A 13 14.73 -2.64 5.13
CA ASP A 13 15.43 -1.91 6.19
C ASP A 13 14.65 -0.66 6.64
N HIS A 14 13.66 -0.23 5.85
CA HIS A 14 12.73 0.86 6.16
C HIS A 14 11.46 0.38 6.88
N GLY A 15 11.40 -0.88 7.33
CA GLY A 15 10.26 -1.41 8.09
C GLY A 15 9.05 -1.77 7.23
N ILE A 16 9.18 -1.79 5.89
CA ILE A 16 8.14 -2.27 5.00
C ILE A 16 8.08 -3.80 5.12
N SER A 17 6.92 -4.32 5.51
CA SER A 17 6.70 -5.76 5.60
C SER A 17 6.64 -6.40 4.21
N TYR A 18 6.88 -7.72 4.13
CA TYR A 18 6.80 -8.42 2.84
C TYR A 18 5.41 -8.33 2.20
N VAL A 19 4.35 -8.29 3.01
CA VAL A 19 2.97 -8.14 2.50
C VAL A 19 2.76 -6.76 1.89
N LYS A 20 3.26 -5.69 2.52
CA LYS A 20 3.25 -4.34 1.94
C LYS A 20 4.00 -4.30 0.61
N TYR A 21 5.15 -4.97 0.52
CA TYR A 21 5.89 -5.08 -0.74
C TYR A 21 5.06 -5.79 -1.83
N LEU A 22 4.40 -6.90 -1.52
CA LEU A 22 3.53 -7.60 -2.48
C LEU A 22 2.37 -6.72 -2.98
N ASN A 23 1.77 -5.92 -2.10
CA ASN A 23 0.72 -4.97 -2.47
C ASN A 23 1.24 -3.91 -3.47
N VAL A 24 2.41 -3.31 -3.21
CA VAL A 24 3.05 -2.34 -4.12
C VAL A 24 3.36 -2.98 -5.48
N ALA A 25 3.93 -4.19 -5.48
CA ALA A 25 4.26 -4.92 -6.71
C ALA A 25 3.00 -5.25 -7.52
N THR A 26 1.91 -5.66 -6.86
CA THR A 26 0.64 -6.00 -7.50
C THR A 26 -0.04 -4.76 -8.07
N GLU A 27 -0.06 -3.65 -7.34
CA GLU A 27 -0.62 -2.39 -7.84
C GLU A 27 0.17 -1.87 -9.07
N ALA A 28 1.50 -1.90 -9.01
CA ALA A 28 2.35 -1.55 -10.14
C ALA A 28 2.11 -2.44 -11.37
N LEU A 29 1.97 -3.75 -11.17
CA LEU A 29 1.64 -4.70 -12.22
C LEU A 29 0.28 -4.36 -12.86
N HIS A 30 -0.74 -4.08 -12.06
CA HIS A 30 -2.06 -3.72 -12.57
C HIS A 30 -2.05 -2.40 -13.35
N MET A 31 -1.29 -1.38 -12.89
CA MET A 31 -1.12 -0.13 -13.63
C MET A 31 -0.46 -0.34 -15.00
N ALA A 32 0.50 -1.26 -15.09
CA ALA A 32 1.22 -1.58 -16.34
C ALA A 32 0.38 -2.39 -17.35
N THR A 33 -0.81 -2.89 -16.98
CA THR A 33 -1.69 -3.60 -17.92
C THR A 33 -2.22 -2.68 -19.03
N LYS A 34 -2.63 -3.28 -20.16
CA LYS A 34 -3.27 -2.56 -21.28
C LYS A 34 -4.56 -1.86 -20.80
N ASP A 35 -4.82 -0.66 -21.30
CA ASP A 35 -5.96 0.18 -20.89
C ASP A 35 -7.30 -0.57 -20.89
N LYS A 36 -7.57 -1.37 -21.95
CA LYS A 36 -8.80 -2.16 -22.10
C LYS A 36 -9.07 -3.12 -20.93
N VAL A 37 -8.03 -3.63 -20.28
CA VAL A 37 -8.16 -4.59 -19.17
C VAL A 37 -7.80 -3.99 -17.81
N ARG A 38 -7.25 -2.77 -17.77
CA ARG A 38 -6.78 -2.12 -16.54
C ARG A 38 -7.86 -2.06 -15.47
N ALA A 39 -9.06 -1.61 -15.82
CA ALA A 39 -10.19 -1.53 -14.88
C ALA A 39 -10.56 -2.90 -14.26
N ARG A 40 -10.45 -3.99 -15.03
CA ARG A 40 -10.72 -5.35 -14.55
C ARG A 40 -9.72 -5.80 -13.48
N TYR A 41 -8.46 -5.38 -13.60
CA TYR A 41 -7.39 -5.74 -12.67
C TYR A 41 -7.27 -4.78 -11.49
N SER A 42 -7.41 -3.47 -11.72
CA SER A 42 -7.30 -2.44 -10.68
C SER A 42 -8.25 -2.68 -9.50
N ARG A 43 -9.44 -3.25 -9.73
CA ARG A 43 -10.38 -3.59 -8.64
C ARG A 43 -9.80 -4.54 -7.57
N TYR A 44 -8.75 -5.30 -7.91
CA TYR A 44 -8.08 -6.23 -7.00
C TYR A 44 -6.91 -5.60 -6.23
N SER A 45 -6.52 -4.37 -6.55
CA SER A 45 -5.46 -3.63 -5.87
C SER A 45 -5.90 -2.25 -5.35
N SER A 46 -7.07 -1.75 -5.75
CA SER A 46 -7.63 -0.49 -5.25
C SER A 46 -8.10 -0.65 -3.80
N PRO A 47 -7.51 0.08 -2.83
CA PRO A 47 -7.94 0.01 -1.44
C PRO A 47 -9.35 0.58 -1.24
N ASN A 48 -10.22 -0.13 -0.53
CA ASN A 48 -11.61 0.25 -0.29
C ASN A 48 -12.12 -0.13 1.11
N TYR A 49 -11.20 -0.25 2.08
CA TYR A 49 -11.50 -0.64 3.45
C TYR A 49 -10.95 0.40 4.43
N ILE A 50 -11.58 0.49 5.60
CA ILE A 50 -11.13 1.29 6.74
C ILE A 50 -11.18 0.45 8.00
N SER A 51 -10.29 0.71 8.94
CA SER A 51 -10.35 0.15 10.28
C SER A 51 -11.04 1.16 11.19
N VAL A 52 -12.01 0.71 11.97
CA VAL A 52 -12.78 1.57 12.89
C VAL A 52 -12.89 0.93 14.26
N LYS A 53 -12.93 1.75 15.30
CA LYS A 53 -13.22 1.34 16.68
C LYS A 53 -14.39 2.16 17.20
N ASN A 54 -15.16 1.58 18.13
CA ASN A 54 -16.21 2.30 18.83
C ASN A 54 -15.57 3.19 19.93
N ASP A 55 -16.02 4.43 20.05
CA ASP A 55 -15.56 5.40 21.05
C ASP A 55 -16.27 5.30 22.41
N GLY A 56 -17.25 4.41 22.52
CA GLY A 56 -18.08 4.21 23.73
C GLY A 56 -19.30 5.14 23.80
N THR A 57 -19.43 6.12 22.91
CA THR A 57 -20.59 7.03 22.81
C THR A 57 -21.50 6.73 21.61
N GLY A 58 -21.13 5.74 20.79
CA GLY A 58 -21.85 5.35 19.59
C GLY A 58 -21.26 5.96 18.30
N VAL A 59 -20.15 6.69 18.40
CA VAL A 59 -19.40 7.20 17.25
C VAL A 59 -18.32 6.19 16.87
N MET A 60 -18.16 5.96 15.57
CA MET A 60 -17.09 5.12 15.05
C MET A 60 -15.88 6.00 14.71
N GLU A 61 -14.75 5.74 15.36
CA GLU A 61 -13.49 6.42 15.10
C GLU A 61 -12.61 5.59 14.15
N GLU A 62 -12.02 6.24 13.13
CA GLU A 62 -11.08 5.60 12.22
C GLU A 62 -9.73 5.32 12.92
N VAL A 63 -9.24 4.08 12.78
CA VAL A 63 -7.96 3.63 13.34
C VAL A 63 -6.89 3.64 12.25
N LYS A 64 -6.04 4.67 12.25
CA LYS A 64 -4.97 4.87 11.25
C LYS A 64 -3.63 4.23 11.67
N LYS A 65 -3.64 2.94 12.00
CA LYS A 65 -2.42 2.20 12.40
C LYS A 65 -1.69 1.53 11.23
N VAL A 66 -2.45 0.97 10.28
CA VAL A 66 -1.90 0.35 9.07
C VAL A 66 -2.22 1.27 7.91
N PRO A 67 -1.23 1.73 7.13
CA PRO A 67 -1.51 2.57 5.98
C PRO A 67 -2.32 1.79 4.94
N THR A 68 -3.38 2.41 4.43
CA THR A 68 -4.30 1.79 3.47
C THR A 68 -3.77 1.93 2.03
N PHE A 69 -3.21 3.10 1.69
CA PHE A 69 -2.68 3.37 0.35
C PHE A 69 -1.19 3.02 0.26
N THR A 70 -0.77 2.45 -0.86
CA THR A 70 0.62 2.02 -1.11
C THR A 70 1.63 3.16 -1.08
N LYS A 71 1.20 4.41 -1.29
CA LYS A 71 2.04 5.60 -1.19
C LYS A 71 2.45 5.94 0.25
N ASP A 72 1.71 5.44 1.23
CA ASP A 72 1.90 5.74 2.66
C ASP A 72 2.64 4.61 3.41
N TYR A 73 3.20 3.64 2.67
CA TYR A 73 3.77 2.41 3.23
C TYR A 73 5.09 2.58 3.97
#